data_AF-A0A8H4L140-F1
#
_entry.id   AF-A0A8H4L140-F1
#
_cell.length_a   1.000
_cell.length_b   1.000
_cell.length_c   1.000
_cell.angle_alpha   90.00
_cell.angle_beta   90.00
_cell.angle_gamma   90.00
#
_symmetry.space_group_name_H-M   'P 1'
#
loop_
_entity.id
_entity.type
_entity.pdbx_description
1 polymer ?
#
loop_
_entity_poly.entity_id
_entity_poly.type
_entity_poly.pdbx_seq_one_letter_code
_entity_poly.pdbx_strand_id
1 'polypeptide(L)'
;MKLQLAQILTLAPSCLAQVALGPPSGQHYSSVPLETLSTNATSVNIVPYQSNASLYYLGYEGNDWERPFSKYWNPVLNPISDELQKGITESPYASRLTFSPQEAHDYFTRPGYLQLENGWAVGDDGVLMLAIRTDMGDVTGDIYKLWHPLAHQYAWRYPNVADWANKTLPQRYIGSYSFIDEFIGNFAAKLTVNFVEPESIGFDTNAFDSQGIETIVVGHITNEHVTNVTGNSYLMHKIRRKENEQRELRSRFFLEQFTEDQPHHLGVHCGVEMSHLATFLPQLYAEFKDTV
;
A
#
# COMPACT_ATOMS: atom_id res chain seq x y z
N MET A 1 54.96 -37.95 -12.26
CA MET A 1 53.49 -38.07 -12.23
C MET A 1 52.93 -36.77 -11.64
N LYS A 2 52.56 -35.81 -12.48
CA LYS A 2 52.02 -34.50 -12.08
C LYS A 2 50.50 -34.58 -12.18
N LEU A 3 49.78 -34.46 -11.07
CA LEU A 3 48.33 -34.30 -11.08
C LEU A 3 47.99 -32.85 -11.46
N GLN A 4 47.33 -32.67 -12.60
CA GLN A 4 46.66 -31.42 -12.96
C GLN A 4 45.40 -31.27 -12.11
N LEU A 5 45.29 -30.17 -11.35
CA LEU A 5 44.00 -29.71 -10.83
C LEU A 5 43.18 -29.19 -12.02
N ALA A 6 42.07 -29.85 -12.31
CA ALA A 6 41.03 -29.31 -13.17
C ALA A 6 40.32 -28.16 -12.43
N GLN A 7 40.29 -26.98 -13.05
CA GLN A 7 39.47 -25.87 -12.62
C GLN A 7 38.00 -26.28 -12.74
N ILE A 8 37.32 -26.43 -11.60
CA ILE A 8 35.87 -26.47 -11.56
C ILE A 8 35.41 -25.04 -11.86
N LEU A 9 35.04 -24.80 -13.11
CA LEU A 9 34.21 -23.65 -13.46
C LEU A 9 32.93 -23.77 -12.63
N THR A 10 32.76 -22.87 -11.66
CA THR A 10 31.49 -22.62 -11.01
C THR A 10 30.50 -22.15 -12.06
N LEU A 11 29.64 -23.05 -12.54
CA LEU A 11 28.36 -22.69 -13.12
C LEU A 11 27.53 -22.08 -11.99
N ALA A 12 27.66 -20.78 -11.79
CA ALA A 12 26.69 -20.02 -11.03
C ALA A 12 25.35 -20.18 -11.78
N PRO A 13 24.29 -20.69 -11.14
CA PRO A 13 22.98 -20.70 -11.76
C PRO A 13 22.58 -19.26 -12.04
N SER A 14 22.39 -18.95 -13.32
CA SER A 14 21.68 -17.77 -13.77
C SER A 14 20.24 -17.84 -13.25
N CYS A 15 19.74 -16.69 -12.78
CA CYS A 15 18.38 -16.46 -12.28
C CYS A 15 18.11 -16.86 -10.81
N LEU A 16 18.73 -16.15 -9.88
CA LEU A 16 17.96 -15.57 -8.78
C LEU A 16 17.61 -14.15 -9.22
N ALA A 17 16.33 -13.87 -9.47
CA ALA A 17 15.86 -12.51 -9.70
C ALA A 17 16.05 -11.71 -8.40
N GLN A 18 17.26 -11.18 -8.20
CA GLN A 18 17.52 -10.27 -7.10
C GLN A 18 17.02 -8.91 -7.52
N VAL A 19 16.01 -8.42 -6.81
CA VAL A 19 15.59 -7.02 -6.89
C VAL A 19 16.80 -6.15 -6.55
N ALA A 20 17.09 -5.17 -7.40
CA ALA A 20 18.32 -4.38 -7.31
C ALA A 20 18.43 -3.68 -5.95
N LEU A 21 19.58 -3.83 -5.28
CA LEU A 21 19.83 -3.24 -3.96
C LEU A 21 20.04 -1.72 -4.01
N GLY A 22 20.41 -1.18 -5.18
CA GLY A 22 20.70 0.23 -5.39
C GLY A 22 20.98 0.55 -6.87
N PRO A 23 21.15 1.83 -7.21
CA PRO A 23 21.35 2.24 -8.61
C PRO A 23 22.64 1.67 -9.21
N PRO A 24 22.71 1.52 -10.54
CA PRO A 24 23.95 1.14 -11.23
C PRO A 24 25.10 2.12 -10.95
N SER A 25 26.33 1.59 -10.84
CA SER A 25 27.54 2.40 -10.62
C SER A 25 27.69 3.47 -11.71
N GLY A 26 27.70 4.75 -11.30
CA GLY A 26 27.94 5.90 -12.19
C GLY A 26 26.70 6.70 -12.59
N GLN A 27 25.50 6.30 -12.16
CA GLN A 27 24.33 7.19 -12.25
C GLN A 27 24.31 8.13 -11.05
N HIS A 28 24.67 9.39 -11.30
CA HIS A 28 24.45 10.48 -10.37
C HIS A 28 22.97 10.85 -10.39
N TYR A 29 22.35 10.86 -9.21
CA TYR A 29 21.02 11.42 -9.01
C TYR A 29 20.98 12.82 -9.60
N SER A 30 20.19 13.01 -10.67
CA SER A 30 19.90 14.35 -11.12
C SER A 30 19.08 15.01 -10.02
N SER A 31 19.65 16.03 -9.36
CA SER A 31 18.86 16.97 -8.57
C SER A 31 18.04 17.78 -9.56
N VAL A 32 16.98 17.17 -10.12
CA VAL A 32 16.00 17.93 -10.89
C VAL A 32 15.48 19.00 -9.94
N PRO A 33 15.65 20.29 -10.26
CA PRO A 33 15.05 21.35 -9.46
C PRO A 33 13.55 21.10 -9.43
N LEU A 34 13.06 20.76 -8.25
CA LEU A 34 11.66 20.53 -7.99
C LEU A 34 11.00 21.90 -7.89
N GLU A 35 10.47 22.37 -9.01
CA GLU A 35 9.68 23.59 -9.03
C GLU A 35 8.44 23.38 -8.15
N THR A 36 8.21 24.34 -7.26
CA THR A 36 7.02 24.43 -6.41
C THR A 36 5.77 24.15 -7.23
N LEU A 37 4.86 23.32 -6.71
CA LEU A 37 3.50 23.18 -7.22
C LEU A 37 2.89 24.58 -7.34
N SER A 38 2.99 25.14 -8.54
CA SER A 38 2.48 26.47 -8.82
C SER A 38 0.96 26.45 -8.66
N THR A 39 0.35 27.62 -8.53
CA THR A 39 -1.10 27.81 -8.46
C THR A 39 -1.90 27.18 -9.61
N ASN A 40 -1.24 26.54 -10.58
CA ASN A 40 -1.77 25.69 -11.64
C ASN A 40 -1.04 24.32 -11.66
N ALA A 41 -1.27 23.47 -10.66
CA ALA A 41 -0.71 22.12 -10.62
C ALA A 41 -1.67 21.12 -11.27
N THR A 42 -1.33 20.59 -12.45
CA THR A 42 -2.05 19.47 -13.08
C THR A 42 -1.23 18.20 -12.93
N SER A 43 -1.81 17.18 -12.30
CA SER A 43 -1.22 15.84 -12.22
C SER A 43 -1.60 15.01 -13.44
N VAL A 44 -0.61 14.44 -14.12
CA VAL A 44 -0.80 13.57 -15.29
C VAL A 44 0.13 12.36 -15.18
N ASN A 45 -0.35 11.17 -15.57
CA ASN A 45 0.55 10.03 -15.68
C ASN A 45 1.61 10.31 -16.76
N ILE A 46 2.88 10.20 -16.40
CA ILE A 46 4.01 10.46 -17.31
C ILE A 46 4.11 9.37 -18.40
N VAL A 47 3.56 8.18 -18.12
CA VAL A 47 3.50 7.06 -19.06
C VAL A 47 2.06 6.71 -19.42
N PRO A 48 1.79 6.29 -20.66
CA PRO A 48 0.49 5.75 -21.05
C PRO A 48 0.11 4.53 -20.21
N TYR A 49 -1.19 4.25 -20.14
CA TYR A 49 -1.67 3.00 -19.56
C TYR A 49 -1.07 1.79 -20.29
N GLN A 50 -0.55 0.83 -19.53
CA GLN A 50 0.03 -0.41 -20.02
C GLN A 50 -0.89 -1.54 -19.60
N SER A 51 -1.46 -2.27 -20.56
CA SER A 51 -2.35 -3.41 -20.29
C SER A 51 -1.65 -4.76 -20.40
N ASN A 52 -0.46 -4.82 -21.01
CA ASN A 52 0.29 -6.05 -21.18
C ASN A 52 1.12 -6.37 -19.92
N ALA A 53 0.62 -7.30 -19.11
CA ALA A 53 1.28 -7.72 -17.87
C ALA A 53 2.67 -8.35 -18.08
N SER A 54 2.99 -8.82 -19.29
CA SER A 54 4.32 -9.36 -19.62
C SER A 54 5.42 -8.29 -19.60
N LEU A 55 5.06 -7.01 -19.56
CA LEU A 55 5.97 -5.87 -19.51
C LEU A 55 6.18 -5.34 -18.08
N TYR A 56 5.50 -5.91 -17.09
CA TYR A 56 5.68 -5.51 -15.70
C TYR A 56 6.88 -6.22 -15.08
N TYR A 57 7.51 -5.57 -14.11
CA TYR A 57 8.72 -6.04 -13.46
C TYR A 57 8.69 -5.70 -11.98
N LEU A 58 9.55 -6.39 -11.21
CA LEU A 58 9.72 -6.15 -9.79
C LEU A 58 10.89 -5.21 -9.52
N GLY A 59 10.64 -4.29 -8.59
CA GLY A 59 11.59 -3.29 -8.15
C GLY A 59 11.97 -2.26 -9.21
N TYR A 60 13.14 -1.65 -9.04
CA TYR A 60 13.62 -0.57 -9.89
C TYR A 60 14.49 -1.09 -11.02
N GLU A 61 14.18 -0.67 -12.24
CA GLU A 61 15.02 -0.88 -13.42
C GLU A 61 15.09 0.38 -14.29
N GLY A 62 16.16 0.50 -15.09
CA GLY A 62 16.29 1.57 -16.10
C GLY A 62 15.98 2.97 -15.55
N ASN A 63 14.95 3.60 -16.10
CA ASN A 63 14.57 4.98 -15.79
C ASN A 63 13.94 5.16 -14.40
N ASP A 64 13.60 4.09 -13.68
CA ASP A 64 13.13 4.22 -12.29
C ASP A 64 14.19 4.88 -11.39
N TRP A 65 15.47 4.68 -11.71
CA TRP A 65 16.60 5.30 -11.00
C TRP A 65 16.69 6.82 -11.19
N GLU A 66 16.11 7.35 -12.27
CA GLU A 66 16.10 8.79 -12.58
C GLU A 66 15.06 9.56 -11.76
N ARG A 67 14.17 8.85 -11.04
CA ARG A 67 13.14 9.46 -10.20
C ARG A 67 13.77 10.21 -9.03
N PRO A 68 13.26 11.39 -8.64
CA PRO A 68 13.87 12.21 -7.59
C PRO A 68 13.85 11.52 -6.21
N PHE A 69 12.90 10.62 -5.98
CA PHE A 69 12.75 9.84 -4.76
C PHE A 69 13.49 8.49 -4.79
N SER A 70 14.31 8.20 -5.82
CA SER A 70 15.00 6.90 -5.93
C SER A 70 15.99 6.61 -4.80
N LYS A 71 16.43 7.63 -4.07
CA LYS A 71 17.26 7.47 -2.85
C LYS A 71 16.52 6.83 -1.66
N TYR A 72 15.18 6.83 -1.66
CA TYR A 72 14.36 6.16 -0.64
C TYR A 72 14.14 4.68 -0.95
N TRP A 73 14.60 4.21 -2.12
CA TRP A 73 14.55 2.82 -2.49
C TRP A 73 15.33 1.95 -1.50
N ASN A 74 14.64 1.01 -0.86
CA ASN A 74 15.26 0.02 0.02
C ASN A 74 14.51 -1.32 -0.10
N PRO A 75 15.07 -2.33 -0.79
CA PRO A 75 14.40 -3.62 -0.95
C PRO A 75 14.54 -4.53 0.29
N VAL A 76 15.21 -4.08 1.34
CA VAL A 76 15.34 -4.84 2.60
C VAL A 76 14.08 -4.64 3.43
N LEU A 77 13.22 -5.66 3.42
CA LEU A 77 11.96 -5.67 4.15
C LEU A 77 12.12 -6.33 5.51
N ASN A 78 11.55 -5.69 6.53
CA ASN A 78 11.40 -6.32 7.84
C ASN A 78 10.29 -7.37 7.78
N PRO A 79 10.39 -8.47 8.54
CA PRO A 79 9.26 -9.35 8.77
C PRO A 79 8.06 -8.58 9.37
N ILE A 80 6.86 -9.14 9.21
CA ILE A 80 5.67 -8.66 9.91
C ILE A 80 5.85 -8.71 11.44
N SER A 81 5.10 -7.88 12.17
CA SER A 81 5.13 -7.86 13.62
C SER A 81 4.67 -9.18 14.24
N ASP A 82 5.14 -9.47 15.45
CA ASP A 82 4.73 -10.64 16.22
C ASP A 82 3.21 -10.68 16.44
N GLU A 83 2.58 -9.52 16.67
CA GLU A 83 1.13 -9.41 16.86
C GLU A 83 0.37 -9.79 15.59
N LEU A 84 0.84 -9.35 14.42
CA LEU A 84 0.20 -9.70 13.15
C LEU A 84 0.43 -11.18 12.82
N GLN A 85 1.66 -11.68 13.02
CA GLN A 85 1.98 -13.09 12.82
C GLN A 85 1.07 -14.01 13.65
N LYS A 86 0.90 -13.69 14.95
CA LYS A 86 0.00 -14.44 15.85
C LYS A 86 -1.44 -14.34 15.39
N GLY A 87 -1.92 -13.13 15.08
CA GLY A 87 -3.28 -12.91 14.61
C GLY A 87 -3.61 -13.71 13.35
N ILE A 88 -2.72 -13.73 12.36
CA ILE A 88 -2.87 -14.54 11.15
C ILE A 88 -2.85 -16.04 11.47
N THR A 89 -1.95 -16.48 12.36
CA THR A 89 -1.83 -17.90 12.77
C THR A 89 -3.08 -18.42 13.49
N GLU A 90 -3.71 -17.56 14.29
CA GLU A 90 -4.94 -17.88 15.04
C GLU A 90 -6.22 -17.75 14.21
N SER A 91 -6.12 -17.25 12.98
CA SER A 91 -7.26 -17.08 12.08
C SER A 91 -7.63 -18.41 11.40
N PRO A 92 -8.92 -18.61 11.02
CA PRO A 92 -10.03 -17.70 11.18
C PRO A 92 -10.48 -17.54 12.63
N TYR A 93 -10.79 -16.32 13.01
CA TYR A 93 -11.53 -16.03 14.23
C TYR A 93 -13.04 -16.25 14.06
N ALA A 94 -13.78 -16.23 15.17
CA ALA A 94 -15.24 -16.40 15.16
C ALA A 94 -15.93 -15.30 14.34
N SER A 95 -16.92 -15.70 13.52
CA SER A 95 -17.70 -14.79 12.66
C SER A 95 -18.33 -13.63 13.42
N ARG A 96 -18.67 -13.82 14.71
CA ARG A 96 -19.24 -12.77 15.56
C ARG A 96 -18.31 -11.58 15.84
N LEU A 97 -17.03 -11.69 15.50
CA LEU A 97 -16.05 -10.60 15.59
C LEU A 97 -16.03 -9.72 14.34
N THR A 98 -16.74 -10.09 13.27
CA THR A 98 -16.85 -9.27 12.06
C THR A 98 -17.94 -8.20 12.19
N PHE A 99 -17.84 -7.19 11.33
CA PHE A 99 -18.84 -6.17 11.07
C PHE A 99 -18.81 -5.84 9.58
N SER A 100 -19.88 -5.24 9.06
CA SER A 100 -19.96 -4.85 7.66
C SER A 100 -19.17 -3.56 7.36
N PRO A 101 -18.81 -3.29 6.09
CA PRO A 101 -18.23 -2.00 5.71
C PRO A 101 -19.08 -0.80 6.16
N GLN A 102 -20.42 -0.92 6.10
CA GLN A 102 -21.35 0.13 6.49
C GLN A 102 -21.39 0.39 8.00
N GLU A 103 -20.99 -0.57 8.81
CA GLU A 103 -20.85 -0.41 10.27
C GLU A 103 -19.46 0.08 10.68
N ALA A 104 -18.50 0.12 9.73
CA ALA A 104 -17.11 0.42 10.03
C ALA A 104 -16.93 1.77 10.74
N HIS A 105 -17.74 2.78 10.41
CA HIS A 105 -17.69 4.10 11.03
C HIS A 105 -17.85 4.05 12.57
N ASP A 106 -18.70 3.16 13.09
CA ASP A 106 -18.86 2.97 14.54
C ASP A 106 -17.65 2.22 15.12
N TYR A 107 -17.27 1.08 14.54
CA TYR A 107 -16.18 0.25 15.07
C TYR A 107 -14.81 0.91 15.03
N PHE A 108 -14.51 1.71 14.00
CA PHE A 108 -13.25 2.42 13.90
C PHE A 108 -13.14 3.59 14.87
N THR A 109 -14.26 4.22 15.26
CA THR A 109 -14.24 5.43 16.10
C THR A 109 -14.32 5.12 17.60
N ARG A 110 -14.66 3.88 17.97
CA ARG A 110 -14.63 3.41 19.36
C ARG A 110 -13.23 3.57 20.00
N PRO A 111 -13.17 3.98 21.29
CA PRO A 111 -11.90 4.08 22.01
C PRO A 111 -11.26 2.70 22.21
N GLY A 112 -9.94 2.68 22.38
CA GLY A 112 -9.19 1.45 22.62
C GLY A 112 -9.06 0.56 21.37
N TYR A 113 -9.12 -0.76 21.57
CA TYR A 113 -8.94 -1.76 20.53
C TYR A 113 -10.12 -2.72 20.51
N LEU A 114 -10.47 -3.20 19.31
CA LEU A 114 -11.42 -4.28 19.15
C LEU A 114 -10.75 -5.63 19.49
N GLN A 115 -11.56 -6.67 19.65
CA GLN A 115 -11.04 -8.02 19.87
C GLN A 115 -10.25 -8.54 18.65
N LEU A 116 -10.59 -8.06 17.44
CA LEU A 116 -9.92 -8.41 16.20
C LEU A 116 -9.23 -7.15 15.61
N GLU A 117 -7.96 -6.95 15.98
CA GLU A 117 -7.08 -5.93 15.38
C GLU A 117 -6.04 -6.53 14.43
N ASN A 118 -5.76 -7.83 14.53
CA ASN A 118 -4.85 -8.57 13.68
C ASN A 118 -5.43 -9.95 13.39
N GLY A 119 -5.52 -10.32 12.12
CA GLY A 119 -6.10 -11.59 11.66
C GLY A 119 -7.41 -11.39 10.90
N TRP A 120 -8.10 -12.47 10.59
CA TRP A 120 -9.29 -12.44 9.76
C TRP A 120 -10.39 -13.37 10.24
N ALA A 121 -11.61 -13.07 9.82
CA ALA A 121 -12.78 -13.92 9.99
C ALA A 121 -13.72 -13.73 8.80
N VAL A 122 -14.58 -14.71 8.57
CA VAL A 122 -15.65 -14.63 7.57
C VAL A 122 -16.96 -14.45 8.32
N GLY A 123 -17.71 -13.42 7.96
CA GLY A 123 -19.02 -13.15 8.55
C GLY A 123 -20.04 -14.23 8.18
N ASP A 124 -21.17 -14.24 8.88
CA ASP A 124 -22.29 -15.15 8.57
C ASP A 124 -22.92 -14.85 7.19
N ASP A 125 -22.64 -13.67 6.63
CA ASP A 125 -22.98 -13.21 5.28
C ASP A 125 -21.98 -13.66 4.20
N GLY A 126 -20.90 -14.36 4.59
CA GLY A 126 -19.85 -14.82 3.69
C GLY A 126 -18.81 -13.77 3.33
N VAL A 127 -18.89 -12.55 3.89
CA VAL A 127 -17.91 -11.48 3.63
C VAL A 127 -16.68 -11.70 4.51
N LEU A 128 -15.49 -11.70 3.90
CA LEU A 128 -14.24 -11.69 4.65
C LEU A 128 -14.04 -10.33 5.30
N MET A 129 -13.69 -10.30 6.58
CA MET A 129 -13.09 -9.14 7.23
C MET A 129 -11.66 -9.48 7.69
N LEU A 130 -10.68 -8.80 7.12
CA LEU A 130 -9.28 -8.86 7.53
C LEU A 130 -8.92 -7.57 8.28
N ALA A 131 -8.28 -7.74 9.44
CA ALA A 131 -7.80 -6.67 10.31
C ALA A 131 -6.28 -6.74 10.43
N ILE A 132 -5.64 -5.58 10.30
CA ILE A 132 -4.19 -5.44 10.46
C ILE A 132 -3.93 -4.15 11.22
N ARG A 133 -3.07 -4.21 12.24
CA ARG A 133 -2.59 -3.05 12.97
C ARG A 133 -1.09 -2.92 12.81
N THR A 134 -0.67 -1.76 12.32
CA THR A 134 0.73 -1.43 12.10
C THR A 134 1.11 -0.22 12.93
N ASP A 135 2.21 -0.29 13.68
CA ASP A 135 2.78 0.89 14.32
C ASP A 135 3.44 1.79 13.26
N MET A 136 3.05 3.06 13.23
CA MET A 136 3.47 4.01 12.19
C MET A 136 4.46 5.06 12.70
N GLY A 137 4.84 5.06 13.99
CA GLY A 137 5.78 6.04 14.51
C GLY A 137 5.34 7.49 14.22
N ASP A 138 6.21 8.28 13.59
CA ASP A 138 6.01 9.71 13.31
C ASP A 138 5.56 10.02 11.87
N VAL A 139 4.88 9.08 11.23
CA VAL A 139 4.57 9.15 9.80
C VAL A 139 3.52 10.19 9.39
N THR A 140 3.79 10.86 8.25
CA THR A 140 2.82 11.57 7.39
C THR A 140 3.25 11.42 5.90
N GLY A 141 2.36 11.11 4.93
CA GLY A 141 2.65 11.14 3.46
C GLY A 141 2.17 9.96 2.57
N ASP A 142 2.47 9.95 1.25
CA ASP A 142 2.06 8.89 0.27
C ASP A 142 2.95 8.81 -1.03
N ILE A 143 3.49 7.64 -1.48
CA ILE A 143 4.13 7.32 -2.83
C ILE A 143 4.34 5.78 -3.16
N TYR A 144 3.55 5.20 -4.08
CA TYR A 144 3.32 3.74 -4.31
C TYR A 144 4.48 2.72 -4.43
N LYS A 145 5.43 2.82 -5.39
CA LYS A 145 6.45 1.75 -5.61
C LYS A 145 7.43 1.58 -4.44
N LEU A 146 7.56 2.62 -3.62
CA LEU A 146 8.41 2.59 -2.42
C LEU A 146 7.76 1.76 -1.30
N TRP A 147 6.45 1.52 -1.34
CA TRP A 147 5.70 0.89 -0.24
C TRP A 147 6.02 -0.59 -0.11
N HIS A 148 6.02 -1.33 -1.23
CA HIS A 148 6.39 -2.75 -1.25
C HIS A 148 7.29 -3.10 -2.45
N PRO A 149 8.61 -2.88 -2.37
CA PRO A 149 9.58 -3.07 -3.46
C PRO A 149 9.61 -4.48 -4.06
N LEU A 150 9.19 -5.50 -3.30
CA LEU A 150 9.17 -6.90 -3.72
C LEU A 150 7.79 -7.39 -4.24
N ALA A 151 6.77 -6.53 -4.28
CA ALA A 151 5.41 -6.92 -4.67
C ALA A 151 4.79 -5.99 -5.71
N HIS A 152 4.98 -4.67 -5.57
CA HIS A 152 4.38 -3.69 -6.46
C HIS A 152 5.07 -3.72 -7.82
N GLN A 153 4.32 -4.06 -8.88
CA GLN A 153 4.86 -4.12 -10.24
C GLN A 153 4.47 -2.88 -11.05
N TYR A 154 3.20 -2.49 -10.95
CA TYR A 154 2.62 -1.43 -11.77
C TYR A 154 1.52 -0.68 -11.03
N ALA A 155 1.43 0.63 -11.27
CA ALA A 155 0.30 1.45 -10.89
C ALA A 155 0.01 2.49 -11.98
N TRP A 156 -1.26 2.74 -12.24
CA TRP A 156 -1.74 3.78 -13.14
C TRP A 156 -3.05 4.38 -12.66
N ARG A 157 -3.21 5.70 -12.80
CA ARG A 157 -4.37 6.42 -12.25
C ARG A 157 -5.37 6.82 -13.32
N TYR A 158 -6.66 6.61 -13.06
CA TYR A 158 -7.77 7.23 -13.77
C TYR A 158 -8.49 8.27 -12.89
N PRO A 159 -8.92 9.43 -13.41
CA PRO A 159 -8.69 9.93 -14.76
C PRO A 159 -7.21 10.23 -15.00
N ASN A 160 -6.72 10.08 -16.24
CA ASN A 160 -5.30 10.28 -16.54
C ASN A 160 -4.77 11.66 -16.13
N VAL A 161 -5.64 12.68 -16.17
CA VAL A 161 -5.33 14.07 -15.85
C VAL A 161 -6.22 14.49 -14.69
N ALA A 162 -5.64 15.11 -13.66
CA ALA A 162 -6.36 15.69 -12.54
C ALA A 162 -5.83 17.09 -12.25
N ASP A 163 -6.74 18.04 -12.11
CA ASP A 163 -6.41 19.38 -11.61
C ASP A 163 -6.26 19.29 -10.08
N TRP A 164 -5.10 19.70 -9.57
CA TRP A 164 -4.77 19.78 -8.16
C TRP A 164 -4.68 21.23 -7.67
N ALA A 165 -4.88 22.22 -8.54
CA ALA A 165 -4.86 23.62 -8.17
C ALA A 165 -5.85 23.90 -7.04
N ASN A 166 -5.36 24.51 -5.95
CA ASN A 166 -6.14 24.86 -4.76
C ASN A 166 -6.89 23.68 -4.09
N LYS A 167 -6.42 22.44 -4.28
CA LYS A 167 -7.00 21.25 -3.64
C LYS A 167 -6.24 20.79 -2.40
N THR A 168 -6.99 20.40 -1.37
CA THR A 168 -6.46 19.66 -0.22
C THR A 168 -5.94 18.28 -0.63
N LEU A 169 -5.11 17.64 0.20
CA LEU A 169 -4.59 16.30 -0.11
C LEU A 169 -5.70 15.27 -0.41
N PRO A 170 -6.78 15.15 0.39
CA PRO A 170 -7.89 14.26 0.06
C PRO A 170 -8.52 14.54 -1.31
N GLN A 171 -8.77 15.81 -1.62
CA GLN A 171 -9.36 16.22 -2.89
C GLN A 171 -8.49 15.89 -4.12
N ARG A 172 -7.20 15.57 -3.93
CA ARG A 172 -6.29 15.17 -5.03
C ARG A 172 -6.48 13.72 -5.47
N TYR A 173 -7.00 12.85 -4.61
CA TYR A 173 -7.15 11.42 -4.90
C TYR A 173 -8.59 10.91 -4.82
N ILE A 174 -9.48 11.54 -4.05
CA ILE A 174 -10.88 11.11 -3.96
C ILE A 174 -11.56 11.17 -5.35
N GLY A 175 -12.32 10.12 -5.67
CA GLY A 175 -12.95 9.93 -6.98
C GLY A 175 -12.02 9.39 -8.06
N SER A 176 -10.73 9.19 -7.75
CA SER A 176 -9.79 8.54 -8.67
C SER A 176 -9.82 7.01 -8.52
N TYR A 177 -9.24 6.35 -9.51
CA TYR A 177 -9.08 4.91 -9.58
C TYR A 177 -7.60 4.61 -9.76
N SER A 178 -7.03 3.81 -8.88
CA SER A 178 -5.69 3.25 -9.05
C SER A 178 -5.80 1.85 -9.62
N PHE A 179 -5.31 1.66 -10.83
CA PHE A 179 -5.11 0.38 -11.50
C PHE A 179 -3.77 -0.17 -11.09
N ILE A 180 -3.78 -1.27 -10.36
CA ILE A 180 -2.64 -1.85 -9.66
C ILE A 180 -2.41 -3.25 -10.18
N ASP A 181 -1.18 -3.56 -10.55
CA ASP A 181 -0.72 -4.95 -10.68
C ASP A 181 0.39 -5.20 -9.66
N GLU A 182 0.17 -6.20 -8.82
CA GLU A 182 1.07 -6.52 -7.71
C GLU A 182 0.99 -7.99 -7.29
N PHE A 183 2.01 -8.46 -6.59
CA PHE A 183 1.96 -9.78 -5.97
C PHE A 183 1.31 -9.73 -4.58
N ILE A 184 0.23 -10.49 -4.40
CA ILE A 184 -0.33 -10.77 -3.08
C ILE A 184 0.03 -12.21 -2.74
N GLY A 185 1.10 -12.38 -1.94
CA GLY A 185 1.70 -13.69 -1.72
C GLY A 185 2.38 -14.22 -2.97
N ASN A 186 1.94 -15.37 -3.47
CA ASN A 186 2.54 -16.04 -4.64
C ASN A 186 1.80 -15.80 -5.96
N PHE A 187 0.75 -14.98 -5.98
CA PHE A 187 -0.03 -14.72 -7.19
C PHE A 187 -0.01 -13.23 -7.56
N ALA A 188 0.06 -12.96 -8.86
CA ALA A 188 -0.10 -11.61 -9.40
C ALA A 188 -1.60 -11.26 -9.41
N ALA A 189 -1.96 -10.21 -8.70
CA ALA A 189 -3.29 -9.64 -8.64
C ALA A 189 -3.35 -8.41 -9.55
N LYS A 190 -4.45 -8.29 -10.29
CA LYS A 190 -4.81 -7.09 -11.05
C LYS A 190 -5.98 -6.46 -10.32
N LEU A 191 -5.82 -5.23 -9.84
CA LEU A 191 -6.74 -4.61 -8.89
C LEU A 191 -7.11 -3.20 -9.33
N THR A 192 -8.35 -2.80 -9.05
CA THR A 192 -8.72 -1.38 -8.98
C THR A 192 -8.98 -1.02 -7.53
N VAL A 193 -8.40 0.10 -7.08
CA VAL A 193 -8.83 0.82 -5.87
C VAL A 193 -9.51 2.12 -6.31
N ASN A 194 -10.81 2.27 -6.05
CA ASN A 194 -11.53 3.53 -6.24
C ASN A 194 -11.70 4.26 -4.91
N PHE A 195 -10.99 5.38 -4.75
CA PHE A 195 -11.02 6.17 -3.52
C PHE A 195 -12.31 6.97 -3.39
N VAL A 196 -12.94 6.89 -2.22
CA VAL A 196 -14.22 7.54 -1.93
C VAL A 196 -14.12 8.38 -0.65
N GLU A 197 -15.06 9.32 -0.50
CA GLU A 197 -15.20 10.10 0.73
C GLU A 197 -15.54 9.17 1.90
N PRO A 198 -14.86 9.24 3.04
CA PRO A 198 -15.22 8.45 4.23
C PRO A 198 -16.69 8.62 4.66
N GLU A 199 -17.23 9.83 4.48
CA GLU A 199 -18.62 10.18 4.74
C GLU A 199 -19.61 9.34 3.92
N SER A 200 -19.21 8.84 2.74
CA SER A 200 -20.07 7.99 1.90
C SER A 200 -20.42 6.66 2.55
N ILE A 201 -19.67 6.25 3.59
CA ILE A 201 -19.92 5.04 4.37
C ILE A 201 -20.19 5.31 5.86
N GLY A 202 -20.54 6.57 6.18
CA GLY A 202 -21.07 6.97 7.48
C GLY A 202 -20.04 7.51 8.47
N PHE A 203 -18.77 7.71 8.09
CA PHE A 203 -17.81 8.36 8.96
C PHE A 203 -18.14 9.85 9.16
N ASP A 204 -18.15 10.32 10.41
CA ASP A 204 -18.19 11.75 10.73
C ASP A 204 -16.77 12.29 10.89
N THR A 205 -16.21 12.82 9.81
CA THR A 205 -14.85 13.35 9.77
C THR A 205 -14.67 14.59 10.66
N ASN A 206 -15.74 15.31 11.01
CA ASN A 206 -15.67 16.44 11.93
C ASN A 206 -15.34 16.01 13.37
N ALA A 207 -15.66 14.76 13.73
CA ALA A 207 -15.38 14.21 15.06
C ALA A 207 -13.95 13.67 15.20
N PHE A 208 -13.20 13.51 14.10
CA PHE A 208 -11.93 12.78 14.08
C PHE A 208 -10.87 13.36 15.02
N ASP A 209 -10.70 14.68 15.04
CA ASP A 209 -9.70 15.33 15.92
C ASP A 209 -9.96 15.02 17.40
N SER A 210 -11.24 15.09 17.81
CA SER A 210 -11.66 14.76 19.17
C SER A 210 -11.51 13.27 19.53
N GLN A 211 -11.42 12.40 18.52
CA GLN A 211 -11.26 10.96 18.64
C GLN A 211 -9.79 10.50 18.43
N GLY A 212 -8.86 11.44 18.23
CA GLY A 212 -7.46 11.14 17.93
C GLY A 212 -7.23 10.49 16.57
N ILE A 213 -8.21 10.56 15.66
CA ILE A 213 -8.09 10.07 14.28
C ILE A 213 -7.49 11.19 13.45
N GLU A 214 -6.33 10.95 12.84
CA GLU A 214 -5.68 11.98 12.01
C GLU A 214 -6.20 11.93 10.56
N THR A 215 -6.48 10.73 10.05
CA THR A 215 -7.07 10.54 8.72
C THR A 215 -7.60 9.12 8.55
N ILE A 216 -8.47 8.93 7.56
CA ILE A 216 -8.83 7.62 7.02
C ILE A 216 -8.87 7.67 5.49
N VAL A 217 -8.29 6.66 4.86
CA VAL A 217 -8.43 6.42 3.43
C VAL A 217 -9.42 5.27 3.25
N VAL A 218 -10.45 5.49 2.44
CA VAL A 218 -11.46 4.48 2.10
C VAL A 218 -11.45 4.29 0.58
N GLY A 219 -11.45 3.04 0.15
CA GLY A 219 -11.54 2.71 -1.27
C GLY A 219 -12.36 1.45 -1.54
N HIS A 220 -13.18 1.50 -2.58
CA HIS A 220 -13.76 0.27 -3.14
C HIS A 220 -12.68 -0.51 -3.88
N ILE A 221 -12.70 -1.83 -3.72
CA ILE A 221 -11.69 -2.71 -4.33
C ILE A 221 -12.33 -3.80 -5.19
N THR A 222 -11.69 -4.09 -6.33
CA THR A 222 -12.09 -5.18 -7.23
C THR A 222 -10.88 -5.76 -7.94
N ASN A 223 -10.96 -7.03 -8.35
CA ASN A 223 -9.87 -7.79 -8.97
C ASN A 223 -9.78 -7.60 -10.50
N GLU A 224 -10.04 -6.38 -10.98
CA GLU A 224 -9.94 -6.02 -12.40
C GLU A 224 -9.60 -4.53 -12.56
N HIS A 225 -8.97 -4.15 -13.68
CA HIS A 225 -8.77 -2.74 -14.05
C HIS A 225 -10.05 -2.16 -14.67
N VAL A 226 -10.95 -1.68 -13.83
CA VAL A 226 -12.23 -1.09 -14.24
C VAL A 226 -12.46 0.27 -13.59
N THR A 227 -13.23 1.15 -14.25
CA THR A 227 -13.69 2.44 -13.70
C THR A 227 -15.15 2.40 -13.23
N ASN A 228 -15.76 1.22 -13.20
CA ASN A 228 -17.10 0.99 -12.69
C ASN A 228 -17.03 -0.08 -11.60
N VAL A 229 -16.48 0.31 -10.45
CA VAL A 229 -16.38 -0.59 -9.30
C VAL A 229 -17.76 -0.74 -8.68
N THR A 230 -18.20 -1.98 -8.50
CA THR A 230 -19.49 -2.33 -7.91
C THR A 230 -19.28 -3.29 -6.74
N GLY A 231 -20.32 -3.52 -5.93
CA GLY A 231 -20.25 -4.38 -4.75
C GLY A 231 -19.81 -3.65 -3.48
N ASN A 232 -19.59 -4.43 -2.43
CA ASN A 232 -19.25 -3.99 -1.08
C ASN A 232 -17.88 -4.48 -0.61
N SER A 233 -16.93 -4.65 -1.53
CA SER A 233 -15.54 -4.90 -1.18
C SER A 233 -14.81 -3.57 -0.96
N TYR A 234 -14.17 -3.41 0.20
CA TYR A 234 -13.51 -2.16 0.60
C TYR A 234 -12.15 -2.42 1.22
N LEU A 235 -11.22 -1.48 1.03
CA LEU A 235 -10.10 -1.25 1.92
C LEU A 235 -10.33 0.03 2.73
N MET A 236 -9.84 0.01 3.97
CA MET A 236 -9.90 1.16 4.87
C MET A 236 -8.59 1.23 5.66
N HIS A 237 -7.92 2.37 5.59
CA HIS A 237 -6.66 2.64 6.28
C HIS A 237 -6.82 3.86 7.18
N LYS A 238 -6.96 3.63 8.49
CA LYS A 238 -7.14 4.70 9.47
C LYS A 238 -5.86 4.95 10.26
N ILE A 239 -5.38 6.18 10.23
CA ILE A 239 -4.30 6.64 11.11
C ILE A 239 -4.90 7.20 12.40
N ARG A 240 -4.45 6.66 13.54
CA ARG A 240 -4.80 7.14 14.88
C ARG A 240 -3.55 7.56 15.64
N ARG A 241 -3.60 8.73 16.28
CA ARG A 241 -2.63 9.19 17.27
C ARG A 241 -2.89 8.52 18.62
N LYS A 242 -1.86 7.87 19.16
CA LYS A 242 -1.86 7.26 20.49
C LYS A 242 -1.53 8.29 21.57
N GLU A 243 -1.77 7.95 22.84
CA GLU A 243 -1.46 8.80 23.99
C GLU A 243 0.04 9.17 24.11
N ASN A 244 0.93 8.35 23.54
CA ASN A 244 2.37 8.58 23.51
C ASN A 244 2.83 9.37 22.26
N GLU A 245 1.92 10.08 21.58
CA GLU A 245 2.13 10.86 20.34
C GLU A 245 2.52 10.04 19.09
N GLN A 246 2.77 8.74 19.24
CA GLN A 246 3.01 7.88 18.08
C GLN A 246 1.71 7.59 17.32
N ARG A 247 1.83 7.37 16.02
CA ARG A 247 0.73 6.91 15.19
C ARG A 247 0.68 5.40 15.09
N GLU A 248 -0.52 4.90 14.87
CA GLU A 248 -0.77 3.57 14.36
C GLU A 248 -1.70 3.63 13.15
N LEU A 249 -1.53 2.68 12.25
CA LEU A 249 -2.44 2.42 11.15
C LEU A 249 -3.29 1.21 11.52
N ARG A 250 -4.62 1.38 11.44
CA ARG A 250 -5.59 0.31 11.52
C ARG A 250 -6.17 0.10 10.14
N SER A 251 -5.83 -1.04 9.54
CA SER A 251 -6.31 -1.46 8.23
C SER A 251 -7.47 -2.43 8.38
N ARG A 252 -8.51 -2.26 7.56
CA ARG A 252 -9.57 -3.25 7.36
C ARG A 252 -9.77 -3.50 5.88
N PHE A 253 -9.88 -4.78 5.53
CA PHE A 253 -10.29 -5.20 4.20
C PHE A 253 -11.58 -6.00 4.33
N PHE A 254 -12.54 -5.66 3.49
CA PHE A 254 -13.80 -6.38 3.34
C PHE A 254 -13.86 -6.94 1.93
N LEU A 255 -13.98 -8.26 1.78
CA LEU A 255 -14.01 -8.91 0.47
C LEU A 255 -15.25 -9.81 0.34
N GLU A 256 -16.08 -9.51 -0.65
CA GLU A 256 -17.22 -10.37 -1.03
C GLU A 256 -16.79 -11.61 -1.82
N GLN A 257 -15.65 -11.51 -2.51
CA GLN A 257 -15.05 -12.60 -3.28
C GLN A 257 -13.58 -12.70 -2.94
N PHE A 258 -13.16 -13.88 -2.49
CA PHE A 258 -11.78 -14.15 -2.11
C PHE A 258 -11.47 -15.64 -2.28
N THR A 259 -10.18 -15.96 -2.45
CA THR A 259 -9.69 -17.35 -2.42
C THR A 259 -9.28 -17.75 -1.01
N GLU A 260 -9.14 -19.06 -0.75
CA GLU A 260 -8.81 -19.60 0.58
C GLU A 260 -7.53 -18.99 1.18
N ASP A 261 -6.48 -18.80 0.38
CA ASP A 261 -5.18 -18.28 0.84
C ASP A 261 -5.11 -16.74 0.87
N GLN A 262 -6.07 -16.06 0.22
CA GLN A 262 -6.03 -14.60 0.05
C GLN A 262 -5.99 -13.81 1.37
N PRO A 263 -6.75 -14.17 2.43
CA PRO A 263 -6.69 -13.44 3.71
C PRO A 263 -5.30 -13.47 4.34
N HIS A 264 -4.63 -14.63 4.30
CA HIS A 264 -3.26 -14.79 4.80
C HIS A 264 -2.29 -13.95 3.97
N HIS A 265 -2.30 -14.11 2.64
CA HIS A 265 -1.38 -13.39 1.76
C HIS A 265 -1.56 -11.88 1.81
N LEU A 266 -2.81 -11.39 1.83
CA LEU A 266 -3.12 -9.96 1.96
C LEU A 266 -2.73 -9.41 3.33
N GLY A 267 -2.93 -10.21 4.39
CA GLY A 267 -2.51 -9.91 5.74
C GLY A 267 -1.01 -9.66 5.84
N VAL A 268 -0.22 -10.60 5.31
CA VAL A 268 1.25 -10.48 5.26
C VAL A 268 1.67 -9.30 4.38
N HIS A 269 1.09 -9.18 3.17
CA HIS A 269 1.40 -8.12 2.22
C HIS A 269 1.24 -6.73 2.86
N CYS A 270 0.05 -6.41 3.37
CA CYS A 270 -0.21 -5.09 3.95
C CYS A 270 0.60 -4.86 5.24
N GLY A 271 0.84 -5.91 6.04
CA GLY A 271 1.72 -5.80 7.22
C GLY A 271 3.14 -5.38 6.87
N VAL A 272 3.74 -6.00 5.83
CA VAL A 272 5.08 -5.66 5.35
C VAL A 272 5.10 -4.27 4.72
N GLU A 273 4.16 -4.01 3.81
CA GLU A 273 4.05 -2.75 3.06
C GLU A 273 3.96 -1.54 4.00
N MET A 274 3.01 -1.56 4.94
CA MET A 274 2.76 -0.42 5.82
C MET A 274 3.89 -0.22 6.82
N SER A 275 4.49 -1.31 7.31
CA SER A 275 5.64 -1.23 8.23
C SER A 275 6.88 -0.70 7.51
N HIS A 276 7.06 -1.06 6.23
CA HIS A 276 8.17 -0.56 5.42
C HIS A 276 8.00 0.92 5.10
N LEU A 277 6.80 1.31 4.65
CA LEU A 277 6.43 2.70 4.40
C LEU A 277 6.70 3.58 5.62
N ALA A 278 6.39 3.09 6.81
CA ALA A 278 6.61 3.83 8.05
C ALA A 278 8.06 4.25 8.31
N THR A 279 9.04 3.58 7.68
CA THR A 279 10.47 3.85 7.92
C THR A 279 11.01 5.10 7.22
N PHE A 280 10.36 5.55 6.15
CA PHE A 280 10.87 6.67 5.35
C PHE A 280 9.80 7.72 4.98
N LEU A 281 8.52 7.41 5.16
CA LEU A 281 7.42 8.29 4.74
C LEU A 281 7.51 9.73 5.27
N PRO A 282 7.82 10.01 6.56
CA PRO A 282 7.91 11.40 7.01
C PRO A 282 9.05 12.18 6.35
N GLN A 283 10.19 11.54 6.05
CA GLN A 283 11.30 12.20 5.33
C GLN A 283 10.92 12.48 3.88
N LEU A 284 10.30 11.48 3.24
CA LEU A 284 9.80 11.58 1.87
C LEU A 284 8.78 12.71 1.74
N TYR A 285 7.79 12.76 2.63
CA TYR A 285 6.78 13.80 2.64
C TYR A 285 7.37 15.19 2.90
N ALA A 286 8.27 15.31 3.89
CA ALA A 286 8.93 16.59 4.19
C ALA A 286 9.69 17.13 2.97
N GLU A 287 10.27 16.25 2.17
CA GLU A 287 10.99 16.62 0.95
C GLU A 287 10.06 16.94 -0.24
N PHE A 288 8.99 16.17 -0.43
CA PHE A 288 8.23 16.17 -1.68
C PHE A 288 6.84 16.79 -1.64
N LYS A 289 6.27 17.06 -0.45
CA LYS A 289 4.88 17.54 -0.27
C LYS A 289 4.49 18.76 -1.10
N ASP A 290 5.47 19.61 -1.45
CA ASP A 290 5.27 20.87 -2.16
C ASP A 290 5.71 20.81 -3.64
N THR A 291 6.14 19.64 -4.11
CA THR A 291 6.90 19.52 -5.37
C THR A 291 6.53 18.34 -6.26
N VAL A 292 5.79 17.35 -5.75
CA VAL A 292 5.38 16.15 -6.49
C VAL A 292 3.89 15.89 -6.32
#